data_AF-A0A7X3XQI9-F1
#
_entry.id   AF-A0A7X3XQI9-F1
#
_cell.length_a   1.000
_cell.length_b   1.000
_cell.length_c   1.000
_cell.angle_alpha   90.00
_cell.angle_beta   90.00
_cell.angle_gamma   90.00
#
_symmetry.space_group_name_H-M   'P 1'
#
loop_
_entity.id
_entity.type
_entity.pdbx_description
1 polymer ?
#
loop_
_entity_poly.entity_id
_entity_poly.type
_entity_poly.pdbx_seq_one_letter_code
_entity_poly.pdbx_strand_id
1 'polypeptide(L)'
;MSIYEYFLIFLALIFCGYASYTDLKTQKIYNVCSLGLLYGGTLSQLMAWYLGTTTPLYILALFLGSGLMGFALYWFGVFSPGDSKLFWGLCLIFPLSLFRNLNGPLSFPPLILALNIIIPYSVGMLGYLLFRFVSVPNKLALFRGFLMVNFQKASLLEKLFNVLFFIGVGTALTPLLALLGWHPDPFLRLVSVLVTFVLIQKLLSPVPKTPVYYASVGFACVWLAVRSSPSVPALLSGFAFFLGLYLLAFVVTKQLVLSLARLTLEHAVDVKDLQIGMIPAEQIVRVSQPDGTVRYEKKQVEFSSGHDDNIVISPDPAGLDTEKIAQLQHLAVEGALAEFGNQIRVQPAIRFAPVITVGTLLTILCQGPFYLKLIQLF
;
A
#
# COMPACT_ATOMS: atom_id res chain seq x y z
N MET A 1 31.22 -2.27 -13.15
CA MET A 1 30.63 -0.93 -12.96
C MET A 1 31.73 0.11 -13.10
N SER A 2 31.43 1.26 -13.67
CA SER A 2 32.37 2.38 -13.78
C SER A 2 32.46 3.18 -12.46
N ILE A 3 33.52 3.99 -12.29
CA ILE A 3 33.68 4.90 -11.13
C ILE A 3 32.46 5.81 -10.99
N TYR A 4 31.92 6.29 -12.10
CA TYR A 4 30.71 7.11 -12.14
C TYR A 4 29.50 6.39 -11.54
N GLU A 5 29.30 5.11 -11.86
CA GLU A 5 28.17 4.33 -11.31
C GLU A 5 28.31 4.10 -9.81
N TYR A 6 29.53 3.84 -9.32
CA TYR A 6 29.79 3.75 -7.88
C TYR A 6 29.52 5.08 -7.16
N PHE A 7 29.86 6.21 -7.79
CA PHE A 7 29.54 7.53 -7.26
C PHE A 7 28.02 7.76 -7.15
N LEU A 8 27.24 7.36 -8.16
CA LEU A 8 25.77 7.45 -8.10
C LEU A 8 25.18 6.60 -6.97
N ILE A 9 25.68 5.38 -6.79
CA ILE A 9 25.26 4.49 -5.70
C ILE A 9 25.61 5.11 -4.35
N PHE A 10 26.82 5.64 -4.20
CA PHE A 10 27.24 6.32 -2.99
C PHE A 10 26.35 7.53 -2.66
N LEU A 11 26.01 8.34 -3.67
CA LEU A 11 25.10 9.47 -3.52
C LEU A 11 23.69 9.00 -3.08
N ALA A 12 23.17 7.94 -3.72
CA ALA A 12 21.90 7.32 -3.34
C ALA A 12 21.88 6.88 -1.88
N LEU A 13 22.95 6.23 -1.41
CA LEU A 13 23.09 5.74 -0.03
C LEU A 13 23.22 6.88 0.97
N ILE A 14 23.96 7.95 0.67
CA ILE A 14 24.06 9.12 1.55
C ILE A 14 22.68 9.77 1.74
N PHE A 15 21.97 10.04 0.65
CA PHE A 15 20.66 10.68 0.75
C PHE A 15 19.62 9.78 1.42
N CYS A 16 19.65 8.46 1.17
CA CYS A 16 18.81 7.50 1.89
C CYS A 16 19.13 7.43 3.38
N GLY A 17 20.41 7.34 3.73
CA GLY A 17 20.87 7.29 5.11
C GLY A 17 20.53 8.56 5.87
N TYR A 18 20.73 9.72 5.25
CA TYR A 18 20.36 11.01 5.82
C TYR A 18 18.84 11.15 5.95
N ALA A 19 18.06 10.78 4.93
CA ALA A 19 16.60 10.77 4.99
C ALA A 19 16.09 9.84 6.11
N SER A 20 16.69 8.66 6.27
CA SER A 20 16.38 7.74 7.37
C SER A 20 16.69 8.32 8.73
N TYR A 21 17.85 8.98 8.88
CA TYR A 21 18.21 9.65 10.12
C TYR A 21 17.22 10.77 10.47
N THR A 22 16.86 11.61 9.49
CA THR A 22 15.91 12.72 9.71
C THR A 22 14.50 12.22 9.98
N ASP A 23 14.08 11.14 9.33
CA ASP A 23 12.79 10.49 9.59
C ASP A 23 12.74 9.85 11.00
N LEU A 24 13.82 9.18 11.41
CA LEU A 24 13.95 8.62 12.76
C LEU A 24 13.95 9.69 13.86
N LYS A 25 14.61 10.83 13.63
CA LYS A 25 14.79 11.88 14.63
C LYS A 25 13.65 12.90 14.67
N THR A 26 13.12 13.28 13.51
CA THR A 26 12.21 14.42 13.35
C THR A 26 10.90 14.08 12.65
N GLN A 27 10.71 12.82 12.22
CA GLN A 27 9.52 12.35 11.48
C GLN A 27 9.24 13.16 10.20
N LYS A 28 10.28 13.82 9.67
CA LYS A 28 10.21 14.64 8.47
C LYS A 28 11.38 14.32 7.57
N ILE A 29 11.07 14.11 6.29
CA ILE A 29 12.07 13.99 5.23
C ILE A 29 12.24 15.37 4.60
N TYR A 30 13.42 15.95 4.71
CA TYR A 30 13.70 17.24 4.10
C TYR A 30 13.68 17.13 2.58
N ASN A 31 13.05 18.12 1.93
CA ASN A 31 12.95 18.20 0.46
C ASN A 31 14.31 18.13 -0.24
N VAL A 32 15.39 18.57 0.41
CA VAL A 32 16.76 18.48 -0.11
C VAL A 32 17.15 17.03 -0.43
N CYS A 33 16.68 16.05 0.35
CA CYS A 33 17.00 14.64 0.09
C CYS A 33 16.30 14.13 -1.15
N SER A 34 14.98 14.33 -1.22
CA SER A 34 14.16 13.81 -2.31
C SER A 34 14.41 14.56 -3.62
N LEU A 35 14.46 15.90 -3.58
CA LEU A 35 14.73 16.73 -4.75
C LEU A 35 16.19 16.62 -5.21
N GLY A 36 17.15 16.52 -4.28
CA GLY A 36 18.55 16.29 -4.60
C GLY A 36 18.74 15.01 -5.41
N LEU A 37 18.09 13.92 -4.99
CA LEU A 37 18.08 12.66 -5.73
C LEU A 37 17.31 12.75 -7.06
N LEU A 38 16.20 13.49 -7.11
CA LEU A 38 15.43 13.64 -8.34
C LEU A 38 16.20 14.43 -9.40
N TYR A 39 16.77 15.59 -9.05
CA TYR A 39 17.60 16.37 -9.96
C TYR A 39 18.90 15.65 -10.32
N GLY A 40 19.60 15.09 -9.32
CA GLY A 40 20.82 14.32 -9.53
C GLY A 40 20.58 13.08 -10.39
N GLY A 41 19.47 12.37 -10.14
CA GLY A 41 19.03 11.22 -10.92
C GLY A 41 18.69 11.60 -12.36
N THR A 42 17.86 12.63 -12.59
CA THR A 42 17.55 13.09 -13.95
C THR A 42 18.81 13.51 -14.70
N LEU A 43 19.72 14.27 -14.06
CA LEU A 43 21.00 14.64 -14.67
C LEU A 43 21.84 13.41 -14.99
N SER A 44 21.84 12.40 -14.11
CA SER A 44 22.58 11.16 -14.32
C SER A 44 22.07 10.37 -15.52
N GLN A 45 20.74 10.37 -15.74
CA GLN A 45 20.11 9.73 -16.89
C GLN A 45 20.39 10.50 -18.18
N LEU A 46 20.39 11.84 -18.14
CA LEU A 46 20.81 12.67 -19.27
C LEU A 46 22.27 12.44 -19.65
N MET A 47 23.16 12.32 -18.65
CA MET A 47 24.57 11.96 -18.88
C MET A 47 24.68 10.55 -19.48
N ALA A 48 23.89 9.59 -19.01
CA ALA A 48 23.85 8.24 -19.56
C ALA A 48 23.42 8.23 -21.04
N TRP A 49 22.50 9.12 -21.43
CA TRP A 49 22.12 9.32 -22.83
C TRP A 49 23.25 9.97 -23.64
N TYR A 50 23.89 11.01 -23.11
CA TYR A 50 25.06 11.63 -23.75
C TYR A 50 26.19 10.63 -24.02
N LEU A 51 26.41 9.69 -23.09
CA LEU A 51 27.38 8.60 -23.22
C LEU A 51 26.91 7.43 -24.11
N GLY A 52 25.71 7.51 -24.69
CA GLY A 52 25.16 6.49 -25.59
C GLY A 52 24.72 5.20 -24.90
N THR A 53 24.57 5.20 -23.58
CA THR A 53 24.15 4.01 -22.81
C THR A 53 22.63 3.85 -22.72
N THR A 54 21.87 4.92 -23.02
CA THR A 54 20.41 4.97 -22.92
C THR A 54 19.79 5.74 -24.08
N THR A 55 18.47 5.61 -24.22
CA THR A 55 17.68 6.36 -25.20
C THR A 55 16.79 7.41 -24.50
N PRO A 56 16.43 8.51 -25.18
CA PRO A 56 15.49 9.50 -24.63
C PRO A 56 14.14 8.90 -24.25
N LEU A 57 13.66 7.93 -25.04
CA LEU A 57 12.41 7.21 -24.75
C LEU A 57 12.51 6.44 -23.43
N TYR A 58 13.65 5.79 -23.17
CA TYR A 58 13.89 5.09 -21.91
C TYR A 58 13.91 6.06 -20.73
N ILE A 59 14.57 7.22 -20.86
CA ILE A 59 14.60 8.24 -19.80
C ILE A 59 13.20 8.74 -19.49
N LEU A 60 12.41 9.06 -20.53
CA LEU A 60 11.03 9.51 -20.38
C LEU A 60 10.17 8.44 -19.70
N ALA A 61 10.29 7.18 -20.15
CA ALA A 61 9.57 6.05 -19.56
C ALA A 61 9.98 5.81 -18.10
N LEU A 62 11.27 5.90 -17.78
CA LEU A 62 11.78 5.76 -16.42
C LEU A 62 11.27 6.90 -15.54
N PHE A 63 11.35 8.14 -15.99
CA PHE A 63 10.90 9.32 -15.24
C PHE A 63 9.40 9.31 -14.97
N LEU A 64 8.58 9.12 -16.00
CA LEU A 64 7.12 9.08 -15.86
C LEU A 64 6.67 7.82 -15.12
N GLY A 65 7.25 6.67 -15.43
CA GLY A 65 6.85 5.41 -14.82
C GLY A 65 7.23 5.33 -13.33
N SER A 66 8.39 5.83 -12.93
CA SER A 66 8.76 5.96 -11.52
C SER A 66 7.89 6.97 -10.78
N GLY A 67 7.59 8.11 -11.41
CA GLY A 67 6.68 9.12 -10.85
C GLY A 67 5.26 8.60 -10.67
N LEU A 68 4.71 7.92 -11.67
CA LEU A 68 3.39 7.29 -11.63
C LEU A 68 3.32 6.22 -10.53
N MET A 69 4.37 5.41 -10.39
CA MET A 69 4.44 4.36 -9.39
C MET A 69 4.58 4.94 -7.96
N GLY A 70 5.42 5.96 -7.78
CA GLY A 70 5.51 6.70 -6.52
C GLY A 70 4.20 7.39 -6.14
N PHE A 71 3.51 7.99 -7.12
CA PHE A 71 2.18 8.57 -6.93
C PHE A 71 1.14 7.51 -6.60
N ALA A 72 1.14 6.35 -7.26
CA ALA A 72 0.25 5.26 -6.95
C ALA A 72 0.43 4.78 -5.51
N LEU A 73 1.68 4.58 -5.05
CA LEU A 73 1.97 4.19 -3.67
C LEU A 73 1.50 5.22 -2.64
N TYR A 74 1.63 6.52 -2.95
CA TYR A 74 1.02 7.59 -2.14
C TYR A 74 -0.50 7.53 -2.16
N TRP A 75 -1.09 7.44 -3.35
CA TRP A 75 -2.54 7.39 -3.53
C TRP A 75 -3.14 6.21 -2.78
N PHE A 76 -2.49 5.05 -2.78
CA PHE A 76 -2.91 3.87 -2.00
C PHE A 76 -2.65 3.97 -0.49
N GLY A 77 -2.01 5.04 -0.01
CA GLY A 77 -1.69 5.24 1.40
C GLY A 77 -0.54 4.37 1.90
N VAL A 78 0.27 3.81 1.00
CA VAL A 78 1.46 3.03 1.36
C VAL A 78 2.60 3.97 1.76
N PHE A 79 2.79 5.06 1.00
CA PHE A 79 3.85 6.04 1.21
C PHE A 79 3.29 7.40 1.61
N SER A 80 4.02 8.13 2.45
CA SER A 80 3.79 9.55 2.63
C SER A 80 4.27 10.35 1.39
N PRO A 81 3.86 11.62 1.21
CA PRO A 81 4.37 12.46 0.12
C PRO A 81 5.90 12.57 0.09
N GLY A 82 6.57 12.52 1.24
CA GLY A 82 8.03 12.56 1.35
C GLY A 82 8.67 11.27 0.83
N ASP A 83 8.13 10.13 1.24
CA ASP A 83 8.58 8.78 0.85
C ASP A 83 8.40 8.54 -0.66
N SER A 84 7.27 8.96 -1.23
CA SER A 84 7.03 8.83 -2.68
C SER A 84 8.01 9.64 -3.52
N LYS A 85 8.38 10.85 -3.09
CA LYS A 85 9.41 11.66 -3.77
C LYS A 85 10.79 11.04 -3.62
N LEU A 86 11.10 10.49 -2.44
CA LEU A 86 12.37 9.81 -2.19
C LEU A 86 12.50 8.57 -3.08
N PHE A 87 11.46 7.73 -3.14
CA PHE A 87 11.35 6.59 -4.03
C PHE A 87 11.54 6.99 -5.50
N TRP A 88 10.89 8.07 -5.94
CA TRP A 88 11.01 8.57 -7.30
C TRP A 88 12.46 8.97 -7.64
N GLY A 89 13.11 9.74 -6.78
CA GLY A 89 14.52 10.11 -6.95
C GLY A 89 15.45 8.91 -6.98
N LEU A 90 15.21 7.90 -6.14
CA LEU A 90 16.01 6.66 -6.10
C LEU A 90 15.90 5.85 -7.38
N CYS A 91 14.71 5.77 -7.96
CA CYS A 91 14.52 5.10 -9.25
C CYS A 91 15.35 5.74 -10.37
N LEU A 92 15.54 7.06 -10.31
CA LEU A 92 16.26 7.83 -11.33
C LEU A 92 17.77 7.80 -11.15
N ILE A 93 18.27 7.75 -9.91
CA ILE A 93 19.70 7.78 -9.66
C ILE A 93 20.39 6.43 -9.86
N PHE A 94 19.64 5.32 -9.83
CA PHE A 94 20.25 4.01 -9.96
C PHE A 94 20.92 3.82 -11.34
N PRO A 95 22.18 3.35 -11.36
CA PRO A 95 22.84 3.06 -12.61
C PRO A 95 22.21 1.84 -13.28
N LEU A 96 22.04 1.91 -14.59
CA LEU A 96 21.34 0.87 -15.36
C LEU A 96 22.08 -0.45 -15.43
N SER A 97 23.39 -0.43 -15.20
CA SER A 97 24.19 -1.65 -15.06
C SER A 97 23.72 -2.54 -13.91
N LEU A 98 23.05 -2.00 -12.87
CA LEU A 98 22.43 -2.81 -11.81
C LEU A 98 21.37 -3.77 -12.33
N PHE A 99 20.76 -3.48 -13.48
CA PHE A 99 19.61 -4.22 -14.00
C PHE A 99 19.92 -4.93 -15.33
N ARG A 100 21.18 -4.92 -15.78
CA ARG A 100 21.61 -5.41 -17.10
C ARG A 100 21.35 -6.91 -17.31
N ASN A 101 21.33 -7.69 -16.24
CA ASN A 101 21.13 -9.14 -16.28
C ASN A 101 19.66 -9.56 -16.21
N LEU A 102 18.73 -8.60 -16.18
CA LEU A 102 17.31 -8.85 -16.04
C LEU A 102 16.62 -8.68 -17.40
N ASN A 103 15.80 -9.66 -17.77
CA ASN A 103 15.04 -9.64 -19.01
C ASN A 103 13.59 -9.23 -18.75
N GLY A 104 12.98 -8.57 -19.74
CA GLY A 104 11.56 -8.25 -19.73
C GLY A 104 11.18 -7.21 -18.66
N PRO A 105 10.03 -7.35 -17.97
CA PRO A 105 9.50 -6.35 -17.03
C PRO A 105 10.37 -6.18 -15.78
N LEU A 106 11.14 -7.22 -15.44
CA LEU A 106 12.13 -7.18 -14.36
C LEU A 106 13.35 -6.34 -14.72
N SER A 107 13.44 -5.78 -15.93
CA SER A 107 14.42 -4.75 -16.27
C SER A 107 13.99 -3.35 -15.83
N PHE A 108 12.74 -3.17 -15.37
CA PHE A 108 12.21 -1.86 -14.97
C PHE A 108 12.59 -1.51 -13.52
N PRO A 109 13.53 -0.57 -13.29
CA PRO A 109 14.08 -0.29 -11.97
C PRO A 109 13.04 0.04 -10.88
N PRO A 110 11.99 0.85 -11.17
CA PRO A 110 10.99 1.18 -10.15
C PRO A 110 10.27 -0.04 -9.59
N LEU A 111 9.96 -1.01 -10.45
CA LEU A 111 9.29 -2.24 -10.04
C LEU A 111 10.15 -3.02 -9.05
N ILE A 112 11.43 -3.20 -9.37
CA ILE A 112 12.38 -3.94 -8.53
C ILE A 112 12.54 -3.27 -7.18
N LEU A 113 12.75 -1.94 -7.18
CA LEU A 113 12.92 -1.19 -5.94
C LEU A 113 11.67 -1.31 -5.07
N ALA A 114 10.47 -1.19 -5.62
CA ALA A 114 9.24 -1.35 -4.83
C ALA A 114 9.09 -2.78 -4.29
N LEU A 115 9.41 -3.82 -5.06
CA LEU A 115 9.37 -5.19 -4.56
C LEU A 115 10.37 -5.39 -3.41
N ASN A 116 11.57 -4.84 -3.55
CA ASN A 116 12.62 -4.90 -2.52
C ASN A 116 12.30 -4.06 -1.27
N ILE A 117 11.37 -3.11 -1.35
CA ILE A 117 10.87 -2.35 -0.19
C ILE A 117 9.66 -3.06 0.43
N ILE A 118 8.63 -3.34 -0.37
CA ILE A 118 7.32 -3.78 0.10
C ILE A 118 7.38 -5.20 0.65
N ILE A 119 8.05 -6.13 -0.04
CA ILE A 119 8.02 -7.55 0.36
C ILE A 119 8.76 -7.75 1.69
N PRO A 120 10.02 -7.33 1.88
CA PRO A 120 10.71 -7.53 3.16
C PRO A 120 10.00 -6.83 4.31
N TYR A 121 9.47 -5.63 4.07
CA TYR A 121 8.67 -4.90 5.05
C TYR A 121 7.41 -5.69 5.45
N SER A 122 6.68 -6.20 4.47
CA SER A 122 5.45 -6.95 4.68
C SER A 122 5.70 -8.26 5.43
N VAL A 123 6.78 -8.98 5.09
CA VAL A 123 7.21 -10.21 5.78
C VAL A 123 7.64 -9.90 7.22
N GLY A 124 8.47 -8.87 7.43
CA GLY A 124 8.91 -8.47 8.76
C GLY A 124 7.75 -8.01 9.65
N MET A 125 6.83 -7.23 9.10
CA MET A 125 5.64 -6.77 9.81
C MET A 125 4.70 -7.92 10.16
N LEU A 126 4.46 -8.84 9.21
CA LEU A 126 3.68 -10.05 9.47
C LEU A 126 4.33 -10.90 10.56
N GLY A 127 5.65 -11.11 10.50
CA GLY A 127 6.40 -11.84 11.53
C GLY A 127 6.29 -11.19 12.91
N TYR A 128 6.41 -9.86 13.00
CA TYR A 128 6.23 -9.11 14.24
C TYR A 128 4.81 -9.26 14.80
N LEU A 129 3.79 -9.14 13.95
CA LEU A 129 2.40 -9.28 14.36
C LEU A 129 2.07 -10.70 14.80
N LEU A 130 2.57 -11.72 14.09
CA LEU A 130 2.42 -13.12 14.50
C LEU A 130 3.11 -13.39 15.85
N PHE A 131 4.32 -12.89 16.04
CA PHE A 131 5.03 -13.00 17.33
C PHE A 131 4.25 -12.35 18.47
N ARG A 132 3.71 -11.15 18.24
CA ARG A 132 2.83 -10.46 19.20
C ARG A 132 1.56 -11.25 19.46
N PHE A 133 0.91 -11.78 18.43
CA PHE A 133 -0.30 -12.61 18.58
C PHE A 133 -0.06 -13.85 19.43
N VAL A 134 1.10 -14.50 19.27
CA VAL A 134 1.50 -15.64 20.11
C VAL A 134 1.65 -15.23 21.58
N SER A 135 1.98 -13.97 21.86
CA SER A 135 2.22 -13.45 23.20
C SER A 135 0.96 -12.93 23.91
N VAL A 136 -0.17 -12.75 23.21
CA VAL A 136 -1.40 -12.17 23.79
C VAL A 136 -2.17 -13.23 24.61
N PRO A 137 -2.54 -12.93 25.88
CA PRO A 137 -3.46 -13.77 26.66
C PRO A 137 -4.88 -13.72 26.06
N ASN A 138 -5.63 -14.83 26.12
CA ASN A 138 -7.00 -14.97 25.56
C ASN A 138 -7.12 -15.00 24.02
N LYS A 139 -6.22 -15.70 23.32
CA LYS A 139 -6.25 -15.92 21.85
C LYS A 139 -7.60 -16.39 21.31
N LEU A 140 -8.28 -17.28 22.05
CA LEU A 140 -9.57 -17.84 21.66
C LEU A 140 -10.68 -16.78 21.63
N ALA A 141 -10.64 -15.79 22.53
CA ALA A 141 -11.62 -14.70 22.52
C ALA A 141 -11.43 -13.80 21.29
N LEU A 142 -10.19 -13.51 20.91
CA LEU A 142 -9.86 -12.76 19.69
C LEU A 142 -10.27 -13.53 18.43
N PHE A 143 -9.99 -14.84 18.38
CA PHE A 143 -10.37 -15.67 17.24
C PHE A 143 -11.90 -15.84 17.13
N ARG A 144 -12.60 -15.97 18.24
CA ARG A 144 -14.07 -16.04 18.28
C ARG A 144 -14.71 -14.72 17.87
N GLY A 145 -14.17 -13.59 18.35
CA GLY A 145 -14.58 -12.26 17.90
C GLY A 145 -14.38 -12.08 16.39
N PHE A 146 -13.22 -12.52 15.88
CA PHE A 146 -12.94 -12.55 14.45
C PHE A 146 -13.98 -13.35 13.64
N LEU A 147 -14.32 -14.57 14.08
CA LEU A 147 -15.33 -15.39 13.41
C LEU A 147 -16.71 -14.73 13.47
N MET A 148 -17.13 -14.20 14.62
CA MET A 148 -18.46 -13.59 14.76
C MET A 148 -18.64 -12.33 13.91
N VAL A 149 -17.63 -11.47 13.83
CA VAL A 149 -17.65 -10.29 12.95
C VAL A 149 -17.67 -10.72 11.47
N ASN A 150 -17.06 -11.86 11.15
CA ASN A 150 -16.95 -12.30 9.77
C ASN A 150 -18.19 -12.96 9.17
N PHE A 151 -19.03 -13.59 9.99
CA PHE A 151 -20.18 -14.37 9.55
C PHE A 151 -21.52 -13.61 9.67
N GLN A 152 -21.50 -12.28 9.80
CA GLN A 152 -22.73 -11.49 9.77
C GLN A 152 -23.32 -11.47 8.35
N LYS A 153 -24.64 -11.75 8.22
CA LYS A 153 -25.36 -11.95 6.95
C LYS A 153 -25.12 -10.83 5.91
N ALA A 154 -25.14 -9.57 6.34
CA ALA A 154 -24.92 -8.44 5.42
C ALA A 154 -23.50 -8.42 4.83
N SER A 155 -22.49 -8.83 5.60
CA SER A 155 -21.08 -8.86 5.17
C SER A 155 -20.73 -10.06 4.28
N LEU A 156 -21.52 -11.15 4.37
CA LEU A 156 -21.26 -12.37 3.60
C LEU A 156 -21.49 -12.17 2.10
N LEU A 157 -22.53 -11.41 1.74
CA LEU A 157 -22.84 -11.13 0.35
C LEU A 157 -21.74 -10.28 -0.29
N GLU A 158 -21.31 -9.21 0.38
CA GLU A 158 -20.17 -8.38 -0.08
C GLU A 158 -18.87 -9.20 -0.21
N LYS A 159 -18.58 -10.08 0.76
CA LYS A 159 -17.39 -10.96 0.69
C LYS A 159 -17.46 -11.92 -0.48
N LEU A 160 -18.61 -12.53 -0.73
CA LEU A 160 -18.81 -13.42 -1.86
C LEU A 160 -18.62 -12.67 -3.19
N PHE A 161 -19.15 -11.45 -3.30
CA PHE A 161 -18.93 -10.61 -4.48
C PHE A 161 -17.46 -10.21 -4.65
N ASN A 162 -16.77 -9.85 -3.57
CA ASN A 162 -15.34 -9.54 -3.62
C ASN A 162 -14.50 -10.75 -4.03
N VAL A 163 -14.86 -11.97 -3.61
CA VAL A 163 -14.23 -13.21 -4.09
C VAL A 163 -14.47 -13.39 -5.59
N LEU A 164 -15.73 -13.32 -6.04
CA LEU A 164 -16.07 -13.48 -7.46
C LEU A 164 -15.37 -12.43 -8.31
N PHE A 165 -15.29 -11.19 -7.82
CA PHE A 165 -14.58 -10.10 -8.46
C PHE A 165 -13.08 -10.36 -8.54
N PHE A 166 -12.45 -10.84 -7.46
CA PHE A 166 -11.04 -11.22 -7.44
C PHE A 166 -10.72 -12.32 -8.46
N ILE A 167 -11.57 -13.34 -8.53
CA ILE A 167 -11.44 -14.44 -9.50
C ILE A 167 -11.61 -13.91 -10.93
N GLY A 168 -12.62 -13.07 -11.18
CA GLY A 168 -12.86 -12.42 -12.46
C GLY A 168 -11.63 -11.63 -12.94
N VAL A 169 -11.05 -10.80 -12.06
CA VAL A 169 -9.81 -10.06 -12.36
C VAL A 169 -8.65 -11.02 -12.65
N GLY A 170 -8.44 -12.05 -11.84
CA GLY A 170 -7.36 -13.02 -12.04
C GLY A 170 -7.43 -13.74 -13.40
N THR A 171 -8.63 -14.16 -13.77
CA THR A 171 -8.89 -14.87 -15.03
C THR A 171 -8.83 -13.95 -16.26
N ALA A 172 -9.31 -12.70 -16.15
CA ALA A 172 -9.30 -11.73 -17.25
C ALA A 172 -7.93 -11.08 -17.49
N LEU A 173 -7.14 -10.87 -16.43
CA LEU A 173 -5.85 -10.20 -16.54
C LEU A 173 -4.83 -11.04 -17.32
N THR A 174 -4.80 -12.36 -17.10
CA THR A 174 -3.85 -13.26 -17.76
C THR A 174 -3.88 -13.19 -19.30
N PRO A 175 -5.04 -13.36 -19.98
CA PRO A 175 -5.12 -13.23 -21.43
C PRO A 175 -4.90 -11.79 -21.92
N LEU A 176 -5.29 -10.78 -21.12
CA LEU A 176 -5.06 -9.38 -21.46
C LEU A 176 -3.56 -9.03 -21.49
N LEU A 177 -2.79 -9.54 -20.53
CA LEU A 177 -1.34 -9.40 -20.51
C LEU A 177 -0.70 -10.14 -21.69
N ALA A 178 -1.17 -11.35 -22.01
CA ALA A 178 -0.68 -12.10 -23.16
C ALA A 178 -0.95 -11.38 -24.50
N LEU A 179 -2.09 -10.69 -24.64
CA LEU A 179 -2.40 -9.86 -25.81
C LEU A 179 -1.38 -8.72 -26.00
N LEU A 180 -0.89 -8.16 -24.89
CA LEU A 180 0.16 -7.13 -24.88
C LEU A 180 1.57 -7.72 -25.09
N GLY A 181 1.68 -9.03 -25.38
CA GLY A 181 2.96 -9.75 -25.49
C GLY A 181 3.65 -9.95 -24.13
N TRP A 182 2.98 -9.60 -23.02
CA TRP A 182 3.57 -9.63 -21.69
C TRP A 182 3.34 -10.98 -21.01
N HIS A 183 4.42 -11.72 -20.79
CA HIS A 183 4.43 -13.02 -20.12
C HIS A 183 5.13 -12.91 -18.75
N PRO A 184 4.47 -12.36 -17.71
CA PRO A 184 5.07 -12.29 -16.38
C PRO A 184 5.27 -13.69 -15.80
N ASP A 185 6.33 -13.85 -15.02
CA ASP A 185 6.53 -15.03 -14.18
C ASP A 185 5.35 -15.21 -13.19
N PRO A 186 5.16 -16.40 -12.60
CA PRO A 186 4.01 -16.67 -11.73
C PRO A 186 3.88 -15.71 -10.55
N PHE A 187 5.00 -15.24 -9.98
CA PHE A 187 5.01 -14.32 -8.86
C PHE A 187 4.55 -12.93 -9.30
N LEU A 188 5.13 -12.39 -10.37
CA LEU A 188 4.71 -11.11 -10.94
C LEU A 188 3.26 -11.16 -11.41
N ARG A 189 2.79 -12.28 -11.96
CA ARG A 189 1.39 -12.45 -12.33
C ARG A 189 0.48 -12.29 -11.11
N LEU A 190 0.83 -12.94 -10.00
CA LEU A 190 0.08 -12.84 -8.74
C LEU A 190 0.09 -11.41 -8.18
N VAL A 191 1.24 -10.75 -8.18
CA VAL A 191 1.36 -9.33 -7.79
C VAL A 191 0.47 -8.46 -8.67
N SER A 192 0.50 -8.64 -9.99
CA SER A 192 -0.32 -7.87 -10.93
C SER A 192 -1.83 -8.09 -10.71
N VAL A 193 -2.25 -9.32 -10.42
CA VAL A 193 -3.66 -9.61 -10.07
C VAL A 193 -4.07 -8.88 -8.80
N LEU A 194 -3.24 -8.92 -7.75
CA LEU A 194 -3.50 -8.22 -6.50
C LEU A 194 -3.59 -6.70 -6.70
N VAL A 195 -2.61 -6.11 -7.40
CA VAL A 195 -2.58 -4.67 -7.67
C VAL A 195 -3.79 -4.24 -8.50
N THR A 196 -4.11 -4.97 -9.56
CA THR A 196 -5.24 -4.67 -10.44
C THR A 196 -6.56 -4.78 -9.67
N PHE A 197 -6.73 -5.81 -8.86
CA PHE A 197 -7.91 -5.98 -8.02
C PHE A 197 -8.10 -4.81 -7.05
N VAL A 198 -7.05 -4.46 -6.31
CA VAL A 198 -7.09 -3.34 -5.34
C VAL A 198 -7.34 -2.01 -6.06
N LEU A 199 -6.73 -1.80 -7.24
CA LEU A 199 -6.94 -0.61 -8.05
C LEU A 199 -8.40 -0.49 -8.49
N ILE A 200 -8.98 -1.54 -9.05
CA ILE A 200 -10.38 -1.50 -9.49
C ILE A 200 -11.32 -1.34 -8.29
N GLN A 201 -11.07 -2.04 -7.17
CA GLN A 201 -11.86 -1.84 -5.95
C GLN A 201 -11.82 -0.39 -5.47
N LYS A 202 -10.65 0.26 -5.50
CA LYS A 202 -10.50 1.66 -5.13
C LYS A 202 -11.18 2.61 -6.12
N LEU A 203 -11.12 2.32 -7.42
CA LEU A 203 -11.81 3.11 -8.44
C LEU A 203 -13.34 2.96 -8.35
N LEU A 204 -13.82 1.79 -7.93
CA LEU A 204 -15.25 1.50 -7.76
C LEU A 204 -15.79 1.87 -6.37
N SER A 205 -14.94 2.22 -5.40
CA SER A 205 -15.38 2.58 -4.05
C SER A 205 -16.36 3.76 -3.97
N PRO A 206 -16.32 4.77 -4.88
CA PRO A 206 -17.31 5.84 -4.87
C PRO A 206 -18.69 5.41 -5.40
N VAL A 207 -18.78 4.26 -6.07
CA VAL A 207 -20.02 3.80 -6.69
C VAL A 207 -20.92 3.17 -5.61
N PRO A 208 -22.20 3.55 -5.52
CA PRO A 208 -23.11 2.98 -4.55
C PRO A 208 -23.26 1.47 -4.79
N LYS A 209 -22.96 0.68 -3.75
CA LYS A 209 -22.99 -0.79 -3.75
C LYS A 209 -24.42 -1.33 -3.74
N THR A 210 -25.17 -1.06 -4.80
CA THR A 210 -26.53 -1.55 -4.99
C THR A 210 -26.55 -3.04 -5.41
N PRO A 211 -27.66 -3.77 -5.22
CA PRO A 211 -27.80 -5.13 -5.73
C PRO A 211 -27.53 -5.25 -7.25
N VAL A 212 -27.89 -4.21 -8.02
CA VAL A 212 -27.65 -4.14 -9.48
C VAL A 212 -26.16 -4.03 -9.80
N TYR A 213 -25.41 -3.23 -9.03
CA TYR A 213 -23.95 -3.17 -9.12
C TYR A 213 -23.33 -4.56 -8.92
N TYR A 214 -23.74 -5.26 -7.86
CA TYR A 214 -23.23 -6.60 -7.59
C TYR A 214 -23.59 -7.61 -8.68
N ALA A 215 -24.83 -7.57 -9.18
CA ALA A 215 -25.29 -8.46 -10.26
C ALA A 215 -24.50 -8.24 -11.56
N SER A 216 -24.31 -6.99 -11.98
CA SER A 216 -23.59 -6.64 -13.21
C SER A 216 -22.10 -7.00 -13.15
N VAL A 217 -21.41 -6.63 -12.06
CA VAL A 217 -19.99 -6.97 -11.86
C VAL A 217 -19.80 -8.48 -11.72
N GLY A 218 -20.68 -9.16 -10.96
CA GLY A 218 -20.67 -10.61 -10.81
C GLY A 218 -20.86 -11.33 -12.14
N PHE A 219 -21.84 -10.91 -12.94
CA PHE A 219 -22.08 -11.47 -14.27
C PHE A 219 -20.87 -11.29 -15.19
N ALA A 220 -20.28 -10.08 -15.24
CA ALA A 220 -19.10 -9.82 -16.05
C ALA A 220 -17.91 -10.70 -15.64
N CYS A 221 -17.69 -10.89 -14.33
CA CYS A 221 -16.60 -11.71 -13.81
C CYS A 221 -16.79 -13.19 -14.15
N VAL A 222 -17.99 -13.73 -13.96
CA VAL A 222 -18.32 -15.12 -14.31
C VAL A 222 -18.20 -15.34 -15.82
N TRP A 223 -18.73 -14.43 -16.62
CA TRP A 223 -18.63 -14.48 -18.08
C TRP A 223 -17.17 -14.50 -18.55
N LEU A 224 -16.32 -13.62 -18.00
CA LEU A 224 -14.91 -13.56 -18.33
C LEU A 224 -14.16 -14.83 -17.90
N ALA A 225 -14.46 -15.37 -16.71
CA ALA A 225 -13.85 -16.61 -16.22
C ALA A 225 -14.20 -17.81 -17.10
N VAL A 226 -15.47 -17.93 -17.52
CA VAL A 226 -15.92 -19.00 -18.42
C VAL A 226 -15.25 -18.87 -19.80
N ARG A 227 -15.18 -17.66 -20.36
CA ARG A 227 -14.58 -17.43 -21.69
C ARG A 227 -13.07 -17.68 -21.72
N SER A 228 -12.38 -17.39 -20.63
CA SER A 228 -10.91 -17.54 -20.54
C SER A 228 -10.46 -18.96 -20.16
N SER A 229 -11.37 -19.81 -19.69
CA SER A 229 -11.04 -21.17 -19.27
C SER A 229 -11.16 -22.17 -20.42
N PRO A 230 -10.09 -22.93 -20.74
CA PRO A 230 -10.13 -23.89 -21.85
C PRO A 230 -11.00 -25.13 -21.56
N SER A 231 -11.29 -25.40 -20.29
CA SER A 231 -12.10 -26.54 -19.87
C SER A 231 -12.73 -26.31 -18.48
N VAL A 232 -13.78 -27.09 -18.14
CA VAL A 232 -14.44 -27.03 -16.82
C VAL A 232 -13.49 -27.38 -15.66
N PRO A 233 -12.61 -28.41 -15.77
CA PRO A 233 -11.62 -28.67 -14.71
C PRO A 233 -10.61 -27.54 -14.53
N ALA A 234 -10.19 -26.88 -15.62
CA ALA A 234 -9.31 -25.70 -15.55
C ALA A 234 -9.99 -24.52 -14.85
N LEU A 235 -11.28 -24.30 -15.13
CA LEU A 235 -12.10 -23.29 -14.45
C LEU A 235 -12.20 -23.58 -12.94
N LEU A 236 -12.55 -24.82 -12.56
CA LEU A 236 -12.73 -25.21 -11.15
C LEU A 236 -11.42 -25.15 -10.36
N SER A 237 -10.31 -25.61 -10.94
CA SER A 237 -8.99 -25.52 -10.31
C SER A 237 -8.52 -24.07 -10.16
N GLY A 238 -8.70 -23.24 -11.18
CA GLY A 238 -8.43 -21.80 -11.10
C GLY A 238 -9.28 -21.11 -10.03
N PHE A 239 -10.58 -21.43 -9.99
CA PHE A 239 -11.49 -20.94 -8.97
C PHE A 239 -11.02 -21.33 -7.56
N ALA A 240 -10.69 -22.60 -7.33
CA ALA A 240 -10.21 -23.09 -6.05
C ALA A 240 -8.89 -22.42 -5.62
N PHE A 241 -7.96 -22.23 -6.56
CA PHE A 241 -6.69 -21.54 -6.30
C PHE A 241 -6.91 -20.08 -5.88
N PHE A 242 -7.67 -19.31 -6.67
CA PHE A 242 -7.94 -17.91 -6.35
C PHE A 242 -8.82 -17.74 -5.11
N LEU A 243 -9.73 -18.68 -4.84
CA LEU A 243 -10.49 -18.72 -3.59
C LEU A 243 -9.57 -18.93 -2.40
N GLY A 244 -8.67 -19.92 -2.45
CA GLY A 244 -7.68 -20.16 -1.41
C GLY A 244 -6.77 -18.95 -1.19
N LEU A 245 -6.29 -18.34 -2.28
CA LEU A 245 -5.47 -17.13 -2.23
C LEU A 245 -6.24 -15.94 -1.62
N TYR A 246 -7.50 -15.74 -2.01
CA TYR A 246 -8.33 -14.68 -1.46
C TYR A 246 -8.57 -14.87 0.04
N LEU A 247 -8.91 -16.10 0.46
CA LEU A 247 -9.11 -16.40 1.87
C LEU A 247 -7.82 -16.15 2.66
N LEU A 248 -6.67 -16.57 2.15
CA LEU A 248 -5.37 -16.34 2.80
C LEU A 248 -4.98 -14.85 2.85
N ALA A 249 -5.05 -14.14 1.73
CA ALA A 249 -4.60 -12.76 1.61
C ALA A 249 -5.59 -11.75 2.23
N PHE A 250 -6.88 -11.89 1.94
CA PHE A 250 -7.87 -10.88 2.30
C PHE A 250 -8.68 -11.20 3.55
N VAL A 251 -8.93 -12.48 3.85
CA VAL A 251 -9.67 -12.82 5.08
C VAL A 251 -8.69 -13.01 6.22
N VAL A 252 -7.69 -13.88 6.06
CA VAL A 252 -6.72 -14.14 7.12
C VAL A 252 -5.78 -12.95 7.26
N THR A 253 -5.02 -12.58 6.23
CA THR A 253 -3.97 -11.56 6.40
C THR A 253 -4.55 -10.19 6.71
N LYS A 254 -5.45 -9.62 5.88
CA LYS A 254 -5.99 -8.27 6.13
C LYS A 254 -6.63 -8.12 7.50
N GLN A 255 -7.53 -9.03 7.89
CA GLN A 255 -8.27 -8.85 9.15
C GLN A 255 -7.46 -9.24 10.37
N LEU A 256 -6.60 -10.26 10.29
CA LEU A 256 -5.69 -10.60 11.39
C LEU A 256 -4.67 -9.48 11.57
N VAL A 257 -4.06 -8.98 10.48
CA VAL A 257 -3.12 -7.85 10.53
C VAL A 257 -3.78 -6.59 11.07
N LEU A 258 -4.96 -6.20 10.57
CA LEU A 258 -5.65 -5.00 11.07
C LEU A 258 -6.10 -5.15 12.52
N SER A 259 -6.62 -6.32 12.92
CA SER A 259 -7.05 -6.56 14.30
C SER A 259 -5.85 -6.57 15.27
N LEU A 260 -4.72 -7.14 14.86
CA LEU A 260 -3.51 -7.15 15.67
C LEU A 260 -2.84 -5.78 15.70
N ALA A 261 -2.77 -5.07 14.57
CA ALA A 261 -2.31 -3.70 14.50
C ALA A 261 -3.12 -2.82 15.47
N ARG A 262 -4.45 -2.97 15.48
CA ARG A 262 -5.32 -2.26 16.41
C ARG A 262 -5.01 -2.53 17.88
N LEU A 263 -4.65 -3.75 18.23
CA LEU A 263 -4.35 -4.12 19.62
C LEU A 263 -2.92 -3.76 20.05
N THR A 264 -1.99 -3.73 19.10
CA THR A 264 -0.55 -3.64 19.40
C THR A 264 0.05 -2.28 19.10
N LEU A 265 -0.55 -1.52 18.19
CA LEU A 265 -0.03 -0.24 17.70
C LEU A 265 -0.91 0.93 18.15
N GLU A 266 -2.24 0.77 18.15
CA GLU A 266 -3.13 1.86 18.56
C GLU A 266 -3.12 2.05 20.09
N HIS A 267 -3.09 3.32 20.49
CA HIS A 267 -3.27 3.73 21.88
C HIS A 267 -4.26 4.90 21.94
N ALA A 268 -5.03 4.96 23.02
CA ALA A 268 -5.94 6.07 23.27
C ALA A 268 -5.16 7.26 23.84
N VAL A 269 -5.37 8.43 23.27
CA VAL A 269 -4.79 9.70 23.71
C VAL A 269 -5.95 10.66 23.99
N ASP A 270 -5.90 11.37 25.12
CA ASP A 270 -6.86 12.41 25.42
C ASP A 270 -6.74 13.55 24.40
N VAL A 271 -7.86 14.13 23.96
CA VAL A 271 -7.86 15.20 22.94
C VAL A 271 -6.99 16.40 23.35
N LYS A 272 -6.84 16.63 24.66
CA LYS A 272 -5.98 17.69 25.23
C LYS A 272 -4.50 17.46 24.97
N ASP A 273 -4.08 16.20 24.87
CA ASP A 273 -2.69 15.79 24.73
C ASP A 273 -2.30 15.47 23.27
N LEU A 274 -3.19 15.78 22.32
CA LEU A 274 -2.90 15.61 20.89
C LEU A 274 -1.77 16.54 20.46
N GLN A 275 -0.79 15.95 19.77
CA GLN A 275 0.36 16.67 19.22
C GLN A 275 0.30 16.69 17.69
N ILE A 276 0.91 17.72 17.10
CA ILE A 276 1.05 17.84 15.65
C ILE A 276 1.79 16.62 15.10
N GLY A 277 1.25 16.02 14.04
CA GLY A 277 1.82 14.84 13.39
C GLY A 277 1.36 13.50 13.97
N MET A 278 0.55 13.48 15.03
CA MET A 278 -0.15 12.26 15.45
C MET A 278 -1.13 11.81 14.37
N ILE A 279 -1.17 10.51 14.06
CA ILE A 279 -2.04 9.96 13.01
C ILE A 279 -3.27 9.32 13.68
N PRO A 280 -4.49 9.79 13.42
CA PRO A 280 -5.68 9.19 13.99
C PRO A 280 -5.92 7.81 13.37
N ALA A 281 -6.30 6.84 14.17
CA ALA A 281 -6.61 5.47 13.73
C ALA A 281 -8.10 5.28 13.37
N GLU A 282 -8.94 6.23 13.78
CA GLU A 282 -10.40 6.18 13.63
C GLU A 282 -10.89 7.42 12.88
N GLN A 283 -11.96 7.27 12.12
CA GLN A 283 -12.61 8.38 11.42
C GLN A 283 -13.74 8.92 12.29
N ILE A 284 -13.83 10.25 12.44
CA ILE A 284 -14.95 10.91 13.14
C ILE A 284 -15.86 11.53 12.09
N VAL A 285 -17.10 11.05 12.02
CA VAL A 285 -18.10 11.49 11.05
C VAL A 285 -19.25 12.19 11.77
N ARG A 286 -19.68 13.32 11.20
CA ARG A 286 -20.84 14.10 11.58
C ARG A 286 -22.09 13.43 11.03
N VAL A 287 -22.99 12.99 11.90
CA VAL A 287 -24.26 12.37 11.55
C VAL A 287 -25.38 13.32 11.98
N SER A 288 -26.07 13.90 11.01
CA SER A 288 -27.26 14.70 11.25
C SER A 288 -28.42 13.77 11.63
N GLN A 289 -28.99 13.97 12.81
CA GLN A 289 -30.17 13.24 13.26
C GLN A 289 -31.45 13.81 12.63
N PRO A 290 -32.53 13.01 12.56
CA PRO A 290 -33.84 13.48 12.08
C PRO A 290 -34.35 14.71 12.84
N ASP A 291 -33.89 14.85 14.08
CA ASP A 291 -34.24 15.87 15.06
C ASP A 291 -33.51 17.20 14.80
N GLY A 292 -32.62 17.27 13.79
CA GLY A 292 -31.80 18.42 13.46
C GLY A 292 -30.53 18.58 14.33
N THR A 293 -30.35 17.73 15.34
CA THR A 293 -29.15 17.66 16.17
C THR A 293 -28.02 16.95 15.44
N VAL A 294 -26.79 17.28 15.82
CA VAL A 294 -25.57 16.73 15.23
C VAL A 294 -24.95 15.76 16.23
N ARG A 295 -24.79 14.50 15.84
CA ARG A 295 -24.03 13.50 16.60
C ARG A 295 -22.74 13.19 15.87
N TYR A 296 -21.67 12.95 16.61
CA TYR A 296 -20.42 12.45 16.04
C TYR A 296 -20.34 10.95 16.26
N GLU A 297 -19.98 10.21 15.23
CA GLU A 297 -19.78 8.77 15.29
C GLU A 297 -18.36 8.39 14.90
N LYS A 298 -17.78 7.43 15.62
CA LYS A 298 -16.51 6.80 15.25
C LYS A 298 -16.78 5.71 14.24
N LYS A 299 -16.25 5.87 13.03
CA LYS A 299 -16.22 4.81 12.03
C LYS A 299 -14.82 4.24 11.92
N GLN A 300 -14.76 2.92 11.76
CA GLN A 300 -13.53 2.30 11.29
C GLN A 300 -13.28 2.76 9.86
N VAL A 301 -12.01 2.98 9.57
CA VAL A 301 -11.52 3.39 8.27
C VAL A 301 -11.73 2.23 7.31
N GLU A 302 -12.88 2.19 6.66
CA GLU A 302 -13.01 1.43 5.43
C GLU A 302 -12.25 2.17 4.33
N PHE A 303 -11.69 1.45 3.37
CA PHE A 303 -10.93 2.02 2.23
C PHE A 303 -11.78 2.92 1.30
N SER A 304 -12.94 3.39 1.76
CA SER A 304 -13.81 4.37 1.13
C SER A 304 -13.32 5.79 1.44
N SER A 305 -12.38 6.24 0.61
CA SER A 305 -11.95 7.64 0.50
C SER A 305 -13.03 8.49 -0.18
N GLY A 306 -14.20 8.61 0.42
CA GLY A 306 -15.12 9.69 0.08
C GLY A 306 -14.69 10.94 0.85
N HIS A 307 -14.44 12.06 0.16
CA HIS A 307 -14.61 13.39 0.77
C HIS A 307 -16.12 13.56 0.96
N ASP A 308 -16.62 13.02 2.05
CA ASP A 308 -17.96 13.32 2.56
C ASP A 308 -17.77 14.54 3.47
N ASP A 309 -18.47 15.66 3.20
CA ASP A 309 -18.39 16.91 3.97
C ASP A 309 -18.71 16.71 5.46
N ASN A 310 -19.25 15.54 5.79
CA ASN A 310 -19.51 15.08 7.12
C ASN A 310 -18.27 14.57 7.87
N ILE A 311 -17.12 14.38 7.23
CA ILE A 311 -15.92 13.81 7.88
C ILE A 311 -15.14 14.92 8.57
N VAL A 312 -15.10 14.88 9.90
CA VAL A 312 -14.34 15.85 10.71
C VAL A 312 -12.86 15.48 10.73
N ILE A 313 -12.56 14.19 10.93
CA ILE A 313 -11.18 13.65 10.91
C ILE A 313 -11.16 12.35 10.15
N SER A 314 -10.14 12.21 9.31
CA SER A 314 -9.74 10.98 8.65
C SER A 314 -8.29 10.61 9.01
N PRO A 315 -7.93 9.32 8.96
CA PRO A 315 -6.55 8.86 9.05
C PRO A 315 -5.74 9.36 7.85
N ASP A 316 -5.03 10.47 8.03
CA ASP A 316 -4.09 10.97 7.03
C ASP A 316 -2.67 10.52 7.40
N PRO A 317 -1.91 9.85 6.50
CA PRO A 317 -0.49 9.56 6.72
C PRO A 317 0.35 10.79 7.06
N ALA A 318 -0.07 12.01 6.69
CA ALA A 318 0.58 13.26 7.06
C ALA A 318 0.40 13.63 8.55
N GLY A 319 -0.56 13.03 9.24
CA GLY A 319 -0.92 13.32 10.62
C GLY A 319 -1.80 14.55 10.80
N LEU A 320 -2.16 14.85 12.05
CA LEU A 320 -2.98 16.01 12.42
C LEU A 320 -2.17 17.31 12.34
N ASP A 321 -2.77 18.33 11.73
CA ASP A 321 -2.30 19.71 11.75
C ASP A 321 -2.85 20.49 12.95
N THR A 322 -2.36 21.72 13.15
CA THR A 322 -2.79 22.58 14.26
C THR A 322 -4.26 22.96 14.20
N GLU A 323 -4.82 23.12 13.01
CA GLU A 323 -6.21 23.53 12.82
C GLU A 323 -7.18 22.41 13.22
N LYS A 324 -6.90 21.17 12.77
CA LYS A 324 -7.67 19.98 13.17
C LYS A 324 -7.56 19.67 14.66
N ILE A 325 -6.38 19.89 15.26
CA ILE A 325 -6.21 19.73 16.72
C ILE A 325 -7.06 20.77 17.46
N ALA A 326 -7.02 22.03 17.05
CA ALA A 326 -7.83 23.08 17.67
C ALA A 326 -9.33 22.80 17.51
N GLN A 327 -9.76 22.35 16.34
CA GLN A 327 -11.15 21.93 16.09
C GLN A 327 -11.56 20.76 17.00
N LEU A 328 -10.70 19.77 17.18
CA LEU A 328 -10.94 18.64 18.07
C LEU A 328 -11.06 19.06 19.54
N GLN A 329 -10.15 19.93 19.98
CA GLN A 329 -10.17 20.47 21.34
C GLN A 329 -11.43 21.28 21.59
N HIS A 330 -11.89 22.07 20.61
CA HIS A 330 -13.16 22.78 20.68
C HIS A 330 -14.34 21.81 20.83
N LEU A 331 -14.42 20.78 19.99
CA LEU A 331 -15.48 19.76 20.05
C LEU A 331 -15.48 18.98 21.37
N ALA A 332 -14.29 18.73 21.96
CA ALA A 332 -14.18 18.11 23.27
C ALA A 332 -14.69 19.03 24.39
N VAL A 333 -14.44 20.34 24.31
CA VAL A 333 -14.93 21.34 25.26
C VAL A 333 -16.46 21.50 25.16
N GLU A 334 -17.01 21.43 23.95
CA GLU A 334 -18.46 21.45 23.70
C GLU A 334 -19.18 20.17 24.16
N GLY A 335 -18.44 19.17 24.65
CA GLY A 335 -19.00 17.89 25.10
C GLY A 335 -19.42 16.97 23.94
N ALA A 336 -19.18 17.36 22.69
CA ALA A 336 -19.54 16.60 21.50
C ALA A 336 -18.80 15.25 21.40
N LEU A 337 -17.67 15.13 22.10
CA LEU A 337 -16.85 13.91 22.18
C LEU A 337 -16.97 13.17 23.52
N ALA A 338 -17.90 13.56 24.38
CA ALA A 338 -18.08 12.97 25.72
C ALA A 338 -18.43 11.48 25.67
N GLU A 339 -19.20 11.03 24.66
CA GLU A 339 -19.52 9.61 24.44
C GLU A 339 -18.28 8.74 24.21
N PHE A 340 -17.17 9.36 23.83
CA PHE A 340 -15.88 8.71 23.58
C PHE A 340 -14.88 8.93 24.71
N GLY A 341 -15.32 9.47 25.84
CA GLY A 341 -14.45 9.84 26.96
C GLY A 341 -13.44 10.93 26.58
N ASN A 342 -13.71 11.76 25.57
CA ASN A 342 -12.76 12.74 25.02
C ASN A 342 -11.41 12.12 24.59
N GLN A 343 -11.43 10.86 24.16
CA GLN A 343 -10.26 10.13 23.71
C GLN A 343 -10.32 9.75 22.23
N ILE A 344 -9.17 9.87 21.58
CA ILE A 344 -8.97 9.49 20.19
C ILE A 344 -7.87 8.44 20.13
N ARG A 345 -8.08 7.40 19.32
CA ARG A 345 -7.05 6.41 19.07
C ARG A 345 -6.07 6.94 18.05
N VAL A 346 -4.80 6.88 18.40
CA VAL A 346 -3.69 7.31 17.55
C VAL A 346 -2.88 6.08 17.16
N GLN A 347 -2.50 6.00 15.89
CA GLN A 347 -1.58 4.99 15.38
C GLN A 347 -0.16 5.57 15.29
N PRO A 348 0.88 4.75 15.55
CA PRO A 348 2.26 5.19 15.43
C PRO A 348 2.56 5.48 13.96
N ALA A 349 3.23 6.61 13.71
CA ALA A 349 3.76 6.92 12.39
C ALA A 349 4.79 5.86 11.99
N ILE A 350 4.54 5.18 10.87
CA ILE A 350 5.50 4.25 10.28
C ILE A 350 6.58 5.07 9.61
N ARG A 351 7.82 4.88 10.06
CA ARG A 351 9.00 5.53 9.51
C ARG A 351 9.46 4.75 8.29
N PHE A 352 9.05 5.19 7.10
CA PHE A 352 9.27 4.44 5.86
C PHE A 352 10.66 4.69 5.26
N ALA A 353 11.34 5.80 5.54
CA ALA A 353 12.66 6.07 4.97
C ALA A 353 13.73 5.01 5.32
N PRO A 354 13.80 4.49 6.56
CA PRO A 354 14.65 3.33 6.89
C PRO A 354 14.32 2.09 6.06
N VAL A 355 13.03 1.82 5.82
CA VAL A 355 12.56 0.69 5.02
C VAL A 355 12.98 0.86 3.56
N ILE A 356 12.84 2.07 3.02
CA ILE A 356 13.31 2.45 1.67
C ILE A 356 14.82 2.26 1.56
N THR A 357 15.57 2.60 2.60
CA THR A 357 17.04 2.41 2.64
C THR A 357 17.42 0.94 2.62
N VAL A 358 16.73 0.08 3.38
CA VAL A 358 16.93 -1.37 3.33
C VAL A 358 16.60 -1.91 1.93
N GLY A 359 15.48 -1.49 1.33
CA GLY A 359 15.14 -1.88 -0.04
C GLY A 359 16.15 -1.39 -1.08
N THR A 360 16.74 -0.22 -0.88
CA THR A 360 17.83 0.34 -1.70
C THR A 360 19.07 -0.53 -1.60
N LEU A 361 19.49 -0.90 -0.39
CA LEU A 361 20.62 -1.81 -0.15
C LEU A 361 20.37 -3.18 -0.80
N LEU A 362 19.19 -3.77 -0.61
CA LEU A 362 18.83 -5.04 -1.24
C LEU A 362 18.89 -4.94 -2.77
N THR A 363 18.44 -3.83 -3.35
CA THR A 363 18.50 -3.60 -4.80
C THR A 363 19.94 -3.55 -5.31
N ILE A 364 20.83 -2.86 -4.59
CA ILE A 364 22.26 -2.76 -4.95
C ILE A 364 22.95 -4.12 -4.81
N LEU A 365 22.72 -4.83 -3.70
CA LEU A 365 23.38 -6.10 -3.40
C LEU A 365 22.90 -7.24 -4.30
N CYS A 366 21.60 -7.29 -4.59
CA CYS A 366 21.02 -8.36 -5.40
C CYS A 366 21.10 -8.08 -6.91
N GLN A 367 21.37 -6.84 -7.32
CA GLN A 367 21.35 -6.40 -8.73
C GLN A 367 20.06 -6.82 -9.43
N GLY A 368 18.93 -6.66 -8.73
CA GLY A 368 17.62 -7.17 -9.12
C GLY A 368 16.71 -7.45 -7.94
N PRO A 369 15.58 -8.15 -8.17
CA PRO A 369 14.67 -8.53 -7.12
C PRO A 369 15.33 -9.50 -6.14
N PHE A 370 15.28 -9.18 -4.84
CA PHE A 370 15.95 -9.98 -3.81
C PHE A 370 15.45 -11.42 -3.77
N TYR A 371 14.17 -11.65 -4.08
CA TYR A 371 13.55 -12.98 -4.04
C TYR A 371 14.18 -13.94 -5.05
N LEU A 372 14.71 -13.46 -6.18
CA LEU A 372 15.40 -14.32 -7.15
C LEU A 372 16.71 -14.85 -6.59
N LYS A 373 17.45 -14.03 -5.84
CA LYS A 373 18.66 -14.47 -5.13
C LYS A 373 18.33 -15.44 -4.01
N LEU A 374 17.21 -15.22 -3.34
CA LEU A 374 16.70 -16.09 -2.30
C LEU A 374 16.35 -17.48 -2.86
N ILE A 375 15.69 -17.55 -4.01
CA ILE A 375 15.40 -18.81 -4.72
C ILE A 375 16.70 -19.49 -5.18
N GLN A 376 17.74 -18.77 -5.59
CA GLN A 376 19.02 -19.38 -5.98
C GLN A 376 19.77 -20.05 -4.81
N LEU A 377 19.43 -19.71 -3.56
CA LEU A 377 20.06 -20.27 -2.37
C LEU A 377 19.37 -21.56 -1.87
N PHE A 378 18.19 -21.89 -2.40
CA PHE A 378 17.39 -23.08 -2.08
C PHE A 378 17.24 -23.97 -3.30
#